data_AF-A0A2G9R7U8-F1
#
_entry.id   AF-A0A2G9R7U8-F1
#
_cell.length_a   1.000
_cell.length_b   1.000
_cell.length_c   1.000
_cell.angle_alpha   90.00
_cell.angle_beta   90.00
_cell.angle_gamma   90.00
#
_symmetry.space_group_name_H-M   'P 1'
#
loop_
_entity.id
_entity.type
_entity.pdbx_description
1 polymer ?
#
loop_
_entity_poly.entity_id
_entity_poly.type
_entity_poly.pdbx_seq_one_letter_code
_entity_poly.pdbx_strand_id
1 'polypeptide(L)'
;MFTKSSETQSALGPALQAAYKLISPTGGRISVFQTQLPTIGAGALKPREEPNQKSTAKDIHNLTPATDFYKKLALDCSGQQIAVDLFLLSGRYSDLASLGCISRYSAGSIYHYRSYHHQHNPVQVEKLQKELKRYLTRKIGFEAVMRIRCTKGL
;
A
#
# COMPACT_ATOMS: atom_id res chain seq x y z
N MET A 1 -20.91 1.60 13.72
CA MET A 1 -21.29 1.88 12.32
C MET A 1 -21.20 0.63 11.43
N PHE A 2 -20.14 -0.19 11.44
CA PHE A 2 -19.94 -1.29 10.47
C PHE A 2 -19.96 -2.73 11.04
N THR A 3 -20.48 -2.96 12.24
CA THR A 3 -20.40 -4.27 12.93
C THR A 3 -21.16 -5.41 12.23
N LYS A 4 -22.19 -5.11 11.43
CA LYS A 4 -23.00 -6.08 10.68
C LYS A 4 -22.91 -5.87 9.16
N SER A 5 -21.76 -5.42 8.66
CA SER A 5 -21.57 -5.22 7.22
C SER A 5 -21.64 -6.56 6.48
N SER A 6 -22.47 -6.62 5.42
CA SER A 6 -22.50 -7.73 4.47
C SER A 6 -21.68 -7.45 3.20
N GLU A 7 -21.11 -6.24 3.10
CA GLU A 7 -20.27 -5.86 1.96
C GLU A 7 -18.98 -6.67 1.94
N THR A 8 -18.74 -7.33 0.81
CA THR A 8 -17.56 -8.18 0.59
C THR A 8 -16.56 -7.55 -0.37
N GLN A 9 -16.96 -6.51 -1.11
CA GLN A 9 -16.14 -5.85 -2.11
C GLN A 9 -15.27 -4.75 -1.49
N SER A 10 -14.18 -4.38 -2.18
CA SER A 10 -13.28 -3.32 -1.74
C SER A 10 -12.95 -2.36 -2.88
N ALA A 11 -13.34 -1.09 -2.69
CA ALA A 11 -13.16 0.01 -3.65
C ALA A 11 -11.92 0.86 -3.34
N LEU A 12 -10.74 0.22 -3.20
CA LEU A 12 -9.53 0.93 -2.76
C LEU A 12 -9.13 2.08 -3.71
N GLY A 13 -9.19 1.89 -5.02
CA GLY A 13 -8.76 2.92 -5.96
C GLY A 13 -9.62 4.19 -5.91
N PRO A 14 -10.96 4.12 -5.97
CA PRO A 14 -11.81 5.28 -5.75
C PRO A 14 -11.59 5.95 -4.38
N ALA A 15 -11.39 5.16 -3.31
CA ALA A 15 -11.10 5.70 -1.98
C ALA A 15 -9.78 6.49 -1.96
N LEU A 16 -8.73 5.99 -2.63
CA LEU A 16 -7.46 6.69 -2.77
C LEU A 16 -7.58 7.97 -3.60
N GLN A 17 -8.35 7.95 -4.69
CA GLN A 17 -8.59 9.16 -5.50
C GLN A 17 -9.34 10.23 -4.70
N ALA A 18 -10.31 9.84 -3.88
CA ALA A 18 -11.00 10.76 -2.97
C ALA A 18 -10.05 11.32 -1.91
N ALA A 19 -9.23 10.47 -1.29
CA ALA A 19 -8.24 10.88 -0.30
C ALA A 19 -7.20 11.84 -0.90
N TYR A 20 -6.70 11.55 -2.10
CA TYR A 20 -5.82 12.45 -2.85
C TYR A 20 -6.45 13.83 -3.01
N LYS A 21 -7.66 13.91 -3.56
CA LYS A 21 -8.36 15.21 -3.76
C LYS A 21 -8.59 15.95 -2.44
N LEU A 22 -8.92 15.22 -1.37
CA LEU A 22 -9.22 15.80 -0.06
C LEU A 22 -8.02 16.54 0.54
N ILE A 23 -6.82 15.97 0.44
CA ILE A 23 -5.62 16.54 1.08
C ILE A 23 -4.66 17.23 0.11
N SER A 24 -4.94 17.20 -1.21
CA SER A 24 -4.13 17.88 -2.23
C SER A 24 -3.78 19.34 -1.90
N PRO A 25 -4.68 20.16 -1.33
CA PRO A 25 -4.34 21.55 -1.02
C PRO A 25 -3.21 21.73 0.00
N THR A 26 -3.00 20.75 0.89
CA THR A 26 -2.03 20.85 2.00
C THR A 26 -0.90 19.82 1.92
N GLY A 27 -1.02 18.82 1.06
CA GLY A 27 -0.19 17.62 1.11
C GLY A 27 -0.40 16.83 2.41
N GLY A 28 0.57 15.96 2.74
CA GLY A 28 0.60 15.25 4.01
C GLY A 28 0.79 13.74 3.87
N ARG A 29 0.07 12.96 4.68
CA ARG A 29 0.25 11.50 4.76
C ARG A 29 -1.09 10.78 4.80
N ILE A 30 -1.29 9.82 3.88
CA ILE A 30 -2.43 8.91 3.83
C ILE A 30 -1.98 7.58 4.43
N SER A 31 -2.70 7.09 5.44
CA SER A 31 -2.46 5.75 6.03
C SER A 31 -3.57 4.81 5.59
N VAL A 32 -3.26 3.87 4.69
CA VAL A 32 -4.23 2.94 4.10
C VAL A 32 -4.18 1.62 4.86
N PHE A 33 -5.34 1.14 5.31
CA PHE A 33 -5.48 -0.21 5.86
C PHE A 33 -6.29 -1.05 4.88
N GLN A 34 -5.63 -2.01 4.24
CA GLN A 34 -6.23 -2.92 3.26
C GLN A 34 -6.16 -4.35 3.76
N THR A 35 -7.24 -5.11 3.64
CA THR A 35 -7.34 -6.48 4.15
C THR A 35 -7.51 -7.54 3.05
N GLN A 36 -7.78 -7.12 1.82
CA GLN A 36 -8.07 -8.02 0.70
C GLN A 36 -7.71 -7.38 -0.65
N LEU A 37 -7.83 -8.15 -1.73
CA LEU A 37 -7.66 -7.64 -3.10
C LEU A 37 -8.76 -6.60 -3.41
N PRO A 38 -8.43 -5.42 -3.94
CA PRO A 38 -9.44 -4.47 -4.44
C PRO A 38 -10.16 -5.05 -5.65
N THR A 39 -11.48 -5.10 -5.60
CA THR A 39 -12.30 -5.81 -6.60
C THR A 39 -13.22 -4.88 -7.40
N ILE A 40 -13.43 -3.64 -6.97
CA ILE A 40 -14.36 -2.72 -7.64
C ILE A 40 -13.76 -1.34 -7.86
N GLY A 41 -14.25 -0.66 -8.91
CA GLY A 41 -13.85 0.70 -9.28
C GLY A 41 -12.50 0.77 -10.00
N ALA A 42 -12.01 1.99 -10.17
CA ALA A 42 -10.71 2.23 -10.80
C ALA A 42 -9.59 1.51 -10.02
N GLY A 43 -8.65 0.89 -10.72
CA GLY A 43 -7.56 0.14 -10.08
C GLY A 43 -7.96 -1.23 -9.50
N ALA A 44 -9.18 -1.72 -9.76
CA ALA A 44 -9.56 -3.08 -9.39
C ALA A 44 -8.60 -4.12 -9.99
N LEU A 45 -8.30 -5.16 -9.21
CA LEU A 45 -7.33 -6.20 -9.53
C LEU A 45 -8.02 -7.56 -9.62
N LYS A 46 -7.44 -8.45 -10.41
CA LYS A 46 -7.86 -9.86 -10.52
C LYS A 46 -6.86 -10.77 -9.83
N PRO A 47 -7.30 -11.84 -9.15
CA PRO A 47 -6.39 -12.88 -8.67
C PRO A 47 -5.62 -13.46 -9.86
N ARG A 48 -4.29 -13.44 -9.77
CA ARG A 48 -3.40 -13.92 -10.84
C ARG A 48 -2.26 -14.81 -10.33
N GLU A 49 -2.23 -15.10 -9.03
CA GLU A 49 -1.29 -16.05 -8.45
C GLU A 49 -1.71 -17.47 -8.83
N GLU A 50 -0.87 -18.16 -9.60
CA GLU A 50 -1.08 -19.54 -10.02
C GLU A 50 -0.43 -20.51 -9.01
N PRO A 51 -1.18 -21.36 -8.29
CA PRO A 51 -0.64 -22.23 -7.23
C PRO A 51 0.34 -23.29 -7.74
N ASN A 52 0.23 -23.69 -9.02
CA ASN A 52 0.93 -24.84 -9.60
C ASN A 52 2.07 -24.46 -10.56
N GLN A 53 2.47 -23.18 -10.62
CA GLN A 53 3.61 -22.77 -11.43
C GLN A 53 4.91 -23.28 -10.78
N LYS A 54 5.51 -24.32 -11.35
CA LYS A 54 6.89 -24.72 -11.01
C LYS A 54 7.79 -23.53 -11.28
N SER A 55 8.25 -22.87 -10.22
CA SER A 55 9.10 -21.68 -10.26
C SER A 55 10.45 -22.00 -10.89
N THR A 56 10.49 -22.00 -12.22
CA THR A 56 11.73 -21.88 -12.97
C THR A 56 12.15 -20.42 -12.87
N ALA A 57 13.39 -20.14 -12.47
CA ALA A 57 13.89 -18.81 -12.11
C ALA A 57 13.77 -17.72 -13.20
N LYS A 58 13.25 -18.06 -14.40
CA LYS A 58 13.09 -17.16 -15.54
C LYS A 58 11.70 -16.49 -15.65
N ASP A 59 10.66 -17.03 -15.01
CA ASP A 59 9.28 -16.54 -15.22
C ASP A 59 8.49 -16.38 -13.92
N ILE A 60 8.78 -15.35 -13.14
CA ILE A 60 7.83 -14.86 -12.13
C ILE A 60 7.08 -13.66 -12.72
N HIS A 61 6.29 -13.92 -13.77
CA HIS A 61 5.53 -12.92 -14.53
C HIS A 61 4.62 -12.04 -13.64
N ASN A 62 4.22 -12.55 -12.48
CA ASN A 62 3.34 -11.87 -11.53
C ASN A 62 4.05 -10.89 -10.57
N LEU A 63 5.37 -10.70 -10.67
CA LEU A 63 6.10 -9.70 -9.87
C LEU A 63 5.96 -8.28 -10.42
N THR A 64 5.54 -8.12 -11.67
CA THR A 64 5.25 -6.80 -12.23
C THR A 64 3.84 -6.36 -11.85
N PRO A 65 3.62 -5.07 -11.57
CA PRO A 65 2.27 -4.54 -11.35
C PRO A 65 1.33 -4.92 -12.49
N ALA A 66 0.11 -5.38 -12.18
CA ALA A 66 -0.92 -5.72 -13.17
C ALA A 66 -1.45 -4.47 -13.90
N THR A 67 -1.35 -3.32 -13.25
CA THR A 67 -1.84 -2.03 -13.74
C THR A 67 -0.88 -0.93 -13.31
N ASP A 68 -0.82 0.13 -14.11
CA ASP A 68 -0.08 1.34 -13.78
C ASP A 68 -0.86 2.32 -12.90
N PHE A 69 -2.14 2.04 -12.59
CA PHE A 69 -3.03 2.90 -11.82
C PHE A 69 -2.39 3.38 -10.50
N TYR A 70 -1.90 2.43 -9.68
CA TYR A 70 -1.31 2.76 -8.38
C TYR A 70 0.00 3.53 -8.51
N LYS A 71 0.77 3.29 -9.57
CA LYS A 71 1.99 4.06 -9.86
C LYS A 71 1.67 5.47 -10.29
N LYS A 72 0.72 5.66 -11.21
CA LYS A 72 0.27 6.98 -11.67
C LYS A 72 -0.24 7.82 -10.50
N LEU A 73 -1.14 7.25 -9.71
CA LEU A 73 -1.68 7.94 -8.53
C LEU A 73 -0.60 8.28 -7.50
N ALA A 74 0.41 7.43 -7.32
CA ALA A 74 1.54 7.73 -6.44
C ALA A 74 2.37 8.92 -6.92
N LEU A 75 2.58 9.04 -8.23
CA LEU A 75 3.29 10.18 -8.82
C LEU A 75 2.48 11.47 -8.66
N ASP A 76 1.15 11.40 -8.86
CA ASP A 76 0.25 12.53 -8.60
C ASP A 76 0.30 12.96 -7.12
N CYS A 77 0.27 11.99 -6.20
CA CYS A 77 0.46 12.21 -4.77
C CYS A 77 1.82 12.87 -4.47
N SER A 78 2.91 12.34 -5.03
CA SER A 78 4.25 12.89 -4.83
C SER A 78 4.36 14.34 -5.34
N GLY A 79 3.70 14.67 -6.45
CA GLY A 79 3.65 16.04 -6.96
C GLY A 79 2.94 17.01 -6.00
N GLN A 80 1.99 16.52 -5.21
CA GLN A 80 1.25 17.28 -4.19
C GLN A 80 1.80 17.08 -2.78
N GLN A 81 3.04 16.62 -2.62
CA GLN A 81 3.66 16.39 -1.31
C GLN A 81 2.87 15.43 -0.40
N ILE A 82 2.21 14.44 -1.00
CA ILE A 82 1.46 13.40 -0.31
C ILE A 82 2.24 12.10 -0.31
N ALA A 83 2.49 11.55 0.88
CA ALA A 83 2.98 10.19 1.05
C ALA A 83 1.83 9.23 1.39
N VAL A 84 1.81 8.04 0.77
CA VAL A 84 0.81 7.00 1.05
C VAL A 84 1.48 5.80 1.69
N ASP A 85 1.17 5.54 2.96
CA ASP A 85 1.61 4.35 3.69
C ASP A 85 0.57 3.23 3.58
N LEU A 86 0.99 2.03 3.21
CA LEU A 86 0.12 0.86 3.04
C LEU A 86 0.31 -0.13 4.18
N PHE A 87 -0.74 -0.37 4.95
CA PHE A 87 -0.86 -1.47 5.90
C PHE A 87 -1.72 -2.56 5.26
N LEU A 88 -1.08 -3.65 4.84
CA LEU A 88 -1.73 -4.80 4.23
C LEU A 88 -1.90 -5.92 5.27
N LEU A 89 -3.14 -6.19 5.66
CA LEU A 89 -3.55 -7.16 6.66
C LEU A 89 -4.32 -8.32 6.02
N SER A 90 -3.76 -8.90 4.96
CA SER A 90 -4.46 -9.89 4.13
C SER A 90 -4.15 -11.34 4.53
N GLY A 91 -5.19 -12.17 4.61
CA GLY A 91 -5.08 -13.63 4.76
C GLY A 91 -5.05 -14.41 3.45
N ARG A 92 -5.30 -13.74 2.31
CA ARG A 92 -5.29 -14.31 0.96
C ARG A 92 -4.47 -13.42 0.02
N TYR A 93 -4.22 -13.91 -1.19
CA TYR A 93 -3.58 -13.13 -2.24
C TYR A 93 -4.26 -11.78 -2.42
N SER A 94 -3.48 -10.70 -2.37
CA SER A 94 -3.94 -9.31 -2.50
C SER A 94 -3.07 -8.49 -3.45
N ASP A 95 -2.24 -9.15 -4.28
CA ASP A 95 -1.38 -8.54 -5.29
C ASP A 95 -0.53 -7.35 -4.78
N LEU A 96 0.36 -7.64 -3.82
CA LEU A 96 1.26 -6.63 -3.25
C LEU A 96 2.19 -5.99 -4.30
N ALA A 97 2.48 -6.68 -5.41
CA ALA A 97 3.27 -6.13 -6.51
C ALA A 97 2.60 -4.90 -7.12
N SER A 98 1.27 -4.97 -7.33
CA SER A 98 0.48 -3.84 -7.81
C SER A 98 0.25 -2.80 -6.71
N LEU A 99 -0.24 -3.22 -5.53
CA LEU A 99 -0.61 -2.29 -4.46
C LEU A 99 0.60 -1.52 -3.91
N GLY A 100 1.75 -2.17 -3.77
CA GLY A 100 2.96 -1.56 -3.23
C GLY A 100 3.48 -0.38 -4.06
N CYS A 101 3.05 -0.24 -5.31
CA CYS A 101 3.39 0.91 -6.13
C CYS A 101 2.91 2.23 -5.52
N ILE A 102 1.77 2.24 -4.81
CA ILE A 102 1.22 3.46 -4.24
C ILE A 102 2.19 4.09 -3.24
N SER A 103 2.79 3.27 -2.38
CA SER A 103 3.75 3.70 -1.37
C SER A 103 5.15 3.91 -1.94
N ARG A 104 5.59 3.02 -2.84
CA ARG A 104 6.95 3.06 -3.41
C ARG A 104 7.24 4.38 -4.11
N TYR A 105 6.30 4.87 -4.91
CA TYR A 105 6.50 6.06 -5.73
C TYR A 105 6.04 7.37 -5.06
N SER A 106 5.42 7.30 -3.87
CA SER A 106 5.05 8.46 -3.06
C SER A 106 5.94 8.64 -1.82
N ALA A 107 7.10 7.98 -1.76
CA ALA A 107 7.98 7.94 -0.58
C ALA A 107 7.30 7.45 0.72
N GLY A 108 6.28 6.59 0.60
CA GLY A 108 5.62 5.93 1.72
C GLY A 108 6.28 4.62 2.14
N SER A 109 5.67 3.97 3.12
CA SER A 109 6.10 2.72 3.74
C SER A 109 5.06 1.63 3.50
N ILE A 110 5.52 0.37 3.42
CA ILE A 110 4.66 -0.80 3.27
C ILE A 110 4.81 -1.67 4.51
N TYR A 111 3.70 -1.95 5.19
CA TYR A 111 3.61 -2.84 6.33
C TYR A 111 2.75 -4.04 5.94
N HIS A 112 3.26 -5.26 6.14
CA HIS A 112 2.56 -6.48 5.77
C HIS A 112 2.37 -7.40 6.98
N TYR A 113 1.11 -7.75 7.24
CA TYR A 113 0.64 -8.61 8.32
C TYR A 113 -0.10 -9.79 7.72
N ARG A 114 0.65 -10.87 7.46
CA ARG A 114 0.13 -12.07 6.80
C ARG A 114 -0.89 -12.76 7.70
N SER A 115 -2.07 -13.07 7.15
CA SER A 115 -3.15 -13.78 7.86
C SER A 115 -3.49 -13.12 9.20
N TYR A 116 -3.57 -11.78 9.22
CA TYR A 116 -3.98 -11.04 10.39
C TYR A 116 -5.38 -11.46 10.84
N HIS A 117 -5.53 -11.80 12.12
CA HIS A 117 -6.81 -12.07 12.73
C HIS A 117 -6.73 -11.81 14.23
N HIS A 118 -7.67 -11.02 14.77
CA HIS A 118 -7.64 -10.59 16.18
C HIS A 118 -7.54 -11.77 17.16
N GLN A 119 -8.37 -12.80 16.97
CA GLN A 119 -8.43 -13.96 17.87
C GLN A 119 -7.46 -15.08 17.47
N HIS A 120 -7.47 -15.51 16.21
CA HIS A 120 -6.70 -16.67 15.75
C HIS A 120 -5.22 -16.40 15.48
N ASN A 121 -4.79 -15.14 15.38
CA ASN A 121 -3.38 -14.80 15.13
C ASN A 121 -2.91 -13.60 15.98
N PRO A 122 -2.85 -13.77 17.32
CA PRO A 122 -2.51 -12.69 18.24
C PRO A 122 -1.10 -12.12 18.02
N VAL A 123 -0.17 -12.91 17.46
CA VAL A 123 1.20 -12.47 17.14
C VAL A 123 1.19 -11.30 16.15
N GLN A 124 0.33 -11.36 15.12
CA GLN A 124 0.20 -10.25 14.16
C GLN A 124 -0.50 -9.04 14.78
N VAL A 125 -1.39 -9.25 15.75
CA VAL A 125 -2.04 -8.17 16.50
C VAL A 125 -1.02 -7.40 17.32
N GLU A 126 -0.18 -8.10 18.09
CA GLU A 126 0.86 -7.48 18.89
C GLU A 126 1.89 -6.76 18.01
N LYS A 127 2.28 -7.36 16.88
CA LYS A 127 3.16 -6.73 15.89
C LYS A 127 2.56 -5.42 15.38
N LEU A 128 1.31 -5.43 14.93
CA LEU A 128 0.61 -4.24 14.46
C LEU A 128 0.56 -3.16 15.55
N GLN A 129 0.24 -3.52 16.79
CA GLN A 129 0.18 -2.57 17.90
C GLN A 129 1.54 -1.88 18.13
N LYS A 130 2.63 -2.64 18.18
CA LYS A 130 3.99 -2.10 18.37
C LYS A 130 4.41 -1.20 17.20
N GLU A 131 4.20 -1.67 15.97
CA GLU A 131 4.57 -0.91 14.76
C GLU A 131 3.72 0.34 14.59
N LEU A 132 2.42 0.28 14.86
CA LEU A 132 1.52 1.43 14.80
C LEU A 132 1.86 2.46 15.87
N LYS A 133 2.19 2.03 17.09
CA LYS A 133 2.68 2.93 18.14
C LYS A 133 3.92 3.69 17.65
N ARG A 134 4.89 3.01 17.06
CA ARG A 134 6.08 3.67 16.49
C ARG A 134 5.73 4.57 15.30
N TYR A 135 4.86 4.14 14.41
CA TYR A 135 4.44 4.87 13.22
C TYR A 135 3.75 6.21 13.55
N LEU A 136 2.98 6.26 14.63
CA LEU A 136 2.29 7.44 15.12
C LEU A 136 3.19 8.39 15.94
N THR A 137 4.20 7.85 16.63
CA THR A 137 5.04 8.63 17.57
C THR A 137 6.41 9.00 17.03
N ARG A 138 6.89 8.36 15.96
CA ARG A 138 8.17 8.71 15.33
C ARG A 138 8.10 10.12 14.74
N LYS A 139 9.26 10.79 14.69
CA LYS A 139 9.40 12.05 13.95
C LYS A 139 9.03 11.83 12.48
N ILE A 140 8.42 12.85 11.88
CA ILE A 140 8.04 12.88 10.48
C ILE A 140 8.46 14.22 9.88
N GLY A 141 8.86 14.19 8.61
CA GLY A 141 9.09 15.39 7.79
C GLY A 141 8.15 15.35 6.59
N PHE A 142 7.67 16.52 6.17
CA PHE A 142 6.82 16.69 4.99
C PHE A 142 7.57 17.51 3.94
N GLU A 143 7.13 17.41 2.68
CA GLU A 143 7.65 18.21 1.55
C GLU A 143 9.17 18.12 1.36
N ALA A 144 9.75 16.94 1.61
CA ALA A 144 11.19 16.75 1.67
C ALA A 144 11.80 16.39 0.31
N VAL A 145 12.99 16.93 0.03
CA VAL A 145 13.83 16.56 -1.12
C VAL A 145 15.22 16.16 -0.63
N MET A 146 15.77 15.07 -1.19
CA MET A 146 17.11 14.61 -0.88
C MET A 146 18.02 14.73 -2.11
N ARG A 147 19.17 15.39 -1.96
CA ARG A 147 20.20 15.50 -3.00
C ARG A 147 21.53 15.00 -2.46
N ILE A 148 22.11 14.02 -3.12
CA ILE A 148 23.44 13.50 -2.81
C ILE A 148 24.46 14.25 -3.68
N ARG A 149 25.49 14.83 -3.05
CA ARG A 149 26.63 15.45 -3.73
C ARG A 149 27.88 14.63 -3.45
N CYS A 150 28.75 14.53 -4.44
CA CYS A 150 29.98 13.77 -4.38
C CYS A 150 31.17 14.65 -4.77
N THR A 151 32.36 14.24 -4.31
CA THR A 151 33.61 14.90 -4.70
C THR A 151 33.85 14.73 -6.20
N LYS A 152 34.60 15.65 -6.80
CA LYS A 152 35.00 15.59 -8.21
C LYS A 152 35.71 14.25 -8.49
N GLY A 153 35.23 13.50 -9.48
CA GLY A 153 35.81 12.20 -9.89
C GLY A 153 35.01 10.96 -9.50
N LEU A 154 33.84 11.13 -8.88
CA LEU A 154 32.78 10.11 -8.80
C LEU A 154 31.84 10.19 -9.99
#